data_AF-A0A5R9AN70-F1
#
_entry.id   AF-A0A5R9AN70-F1
#
_cell.length_a   1.000
_cell.length_b   1.000
_cell.length_c   1.000
_cell.angle_alpha   90.00
_cell.angle_beta   90.00
_cell.angle_gamma   90.00
#
_symmetry.space_group_name_H-M   'P 1'
#
loop_
_entity.id
_entity.type
_entity.pdbx_description
1 polymer ?
#
loop_
_entity_poly.entity_id
_entity_poly.type
_entity_poly.pdbx_seq_one_letter_code
_entity_poly.pdbx_strand_id
1 'polypeptide(L)'
;MSDLDAEDLAGRLPDRTPAGIADRISELIEMKVLPADSRLPTVRDLAQELGVSVGTIAQAWSQLRERGLVETRRRGGTRVLPRPRRRAEDFSGPGSPLKRMGLLISGVSGPDSSSALEAVLRIVVRAEELGFDAACLATGPDPDGIRAPVPVLAAASQRTCRIGLLAEVSDSAWGTAQELPADLETLSLLCRGRLTVARRGQHVVRTALPTDTASPEQERRFNDVAAEEPAGALTGLSDDIADELLQDPEYASGGEVLFALPPGLEEADCLHLLAELTTRLGPALGWKPEA
;
A
#
# COMPACT_ATOMS: atom_id res chain seq x y z
N MET A 1 14.78 -21.26 15.30
CA MET A 1 14.96 -21.18 13.83
C MET A 1 14.09 -22.27 13.24
N SER A 2 12.93 -21.93 12.70
CA SER A 2 12.03 -22.93 12.13
C SER A 2 12.49 -23.19 10.69
N ASP A 3 13.36 -24.17 10.52
CA ASP A 3 13.65 -24.76 9.21
C ASP A 3 12.58 -25.84 8.99
N LEU A 4 11.67 -25.59 8.05
CA LEU A 4 10.73 -26.63 7.59
C LEU A 4 11.46 -27.49 6.57
N ASP A 5 11.44 -28.80 6.79
CA ASP A 5 12.02 -29.74 5.84
C ASP A 5 11.13 -29.90 4.58
N ALA A 6 11.61 -30.67 3.62
CA ALA A 6 10.94 -30.83 2.33
C ALA A 6 9.57 -31.51 2.45
N GLU A 7 9.44 -32.47 3.36
CA GLU A 7 8.23 -33.25 3.58
C GLU A 7 7.14 -32.38 4.23
N ASP A 8 7.49 -31.66 5.30
CA ASP A 8 6.59 -30.72 5.98
C ASP A 8 6.10 -29.61 5.05
N LEU A 9 7.00 -29.08 4.22
CA LEU A 9 6.63 -28.04 3.25
C LEU A 9 5.74 -28.62 2.14
N ALA A 10 6.03 -29.83 1.66
CA ALA A 10 5.25 -30.49 0.61
C ALA A 10 3.79 -30.76 1.05
N GLY A 11 3.58 -31.14 2.32
CA GLY A 11 2.26 -31.34 2.90
C GLY A 11 1.39 -30.07 2.93
N ARG A 12 1.99 -28.88 2.78
CA ARG A 12 1.31 -27.58 2.82
C ARG A 12 1.09 -26.96 1.43
N LEU A 13 1.47 -27.67 0.36
CA LEU A 13 1.41 -27.24 -1.04
C LEU A 13 0.41 -28.11 -1.83
N PRO A 14 -0.90 -27.77 -1.79
CA PRO A 14 -1.93 -28.55 -2.47
C PRO A 14 -1.92 -28.36 -3.99
N ASP A 15 -1.62 -27.15 -4.47
CA ASP A 15 -1.48 -26.85 -5.89
C ASP A 15 -0.04 -27.16 -6.35
N ARG A 16 0.08 -27.97 -7.40
CA ARG A 16 1.35 -28.46 -7.95
C ARG A 16 1.83 -27.66 -9.17
N THR A 17 1.11 -26.60 -9.54
CA THR A 17 1.53 -25.65 -10.58
C THR A 17 2.62 -24.69 -10.06
N PRO A 18 3.47 -24.11 -10.93
CA PRO A 18 4.47 -23.14 -10.50
C PRO A 18 3.87 -21.93 -9.76
N ALA A 19 2.74 -21.41 -10.26
CA ALA A 19 2.04 -20.28 -9.66
C ALA A 19 1.44 -20.64 -8.30
N GLY A 20 0.70 -21.75 -8.20
CA GLY A 20 0.10 -22.18 -6.94
C GLY A 20 1.12 -22.50 -5.85
N ILE A 21 2.28 -23.06 -6.23
CA ILE A 21 3.41 -23.27 -5.30
C ILE A 21 3.97 -21.92 -4.82
N ALA A 22 4.21 -20.98 -5.74
CA ALA A 22 4.74 -19.67 -5.39
C ALA A 22 3.77 -18.88 -4.49
N ASP A 23 2.48 -18.90 -4.80
CA ASP A 23 1.45 -18.20 -4.03
C ASP A 23 1.34 -18.78 -2.63
N ARG A 24 1.27 -20.11 -2.51
CA ARG A 24 1.16 -20.76 -1.20
C ARG A 24 2.41 -20.55 -0.33
N ILE A 25 3.61 -20.54 -0.92
CA ILE A 25 4.83 -20.22 -0.18
C ILE A 25 4.84 -18.75 0.24
N SER A 26 4.36 -17.84 -0.61
CA SER A 26 4.21 -16.43 -0.28
C SER A 26 3.30 -16.26 0.95
N GLU A 27 2.16 -16.96 0.99
CA GLU A 27 1.27 -16.98 2.15
C GLU A 27 1.93 -17.52 3.42
N LEU A 28 2.71 -18.61 3.33
CA LEU A 28 3.42 -19.18 4.48
C LEU A 28 4.49 -18.22 5.03
N ILE A 29 5.15 -17.45 4.16
CA ILE A 29 6.08 -16.38 4.55
C ILE A 29 5.31 -15.25 5.25
N GLU A 30 4.17 -14.82 4.70
CA GLU A 30 3.31 -13.78 5.28
C GLU A 30 2.77 -14.15 6.66
N MET A 31 2.31 -15.39 6.83
CA MET A 31 1.83 -15.93 8.11
C MET A 31 2.97 -16.21 9.10
N LYS A 32 4.24 -15.92 8.74
CA LYS A 32 5.44 -16.20 9.54
C LYS A 32 5.66 -17.67 9.89
N VAL A 33 5.03 -18.58 9.15
CA VAL A 33 5.31 -20.02 9.21
C VAL A 33 6.69 -20.30 8.61
N LEU A 34 7.07 -19.52 7.60
CA LEU A 34 8.42 -19.40 7.05
C LEU A 34 8.96 -18.01 7.38
N PRO A 35 9.53 -17.78 8.58
CA PRO A 35 10.08 -16.48 8.95
C PRO A 35 11.25 -16.06 8.05
N ALA A 36 11.60 -14.77 8.13
CA ALA A 36 12.80 -14.25 7.48
C ALA A 36 14.03 -15.08 7.84
N ASP A 37 14.95 -15.22 6.88
CA ASP A 37 16.15 -16.06 6.92
C ASP A 37 15.90 -17.57 6.99
N SER A 38 14.63 -18.03 7.04
CA SER A 38 14.31 -19.46 6.94
C SER A 38 14.93 -20.05 5.68
N ARG A 39 15.56 -21.20 5.84
CA ARG A 39 16.13 -21.93 4.72
C ARG A 39 15.02 -22.74 4.06
N LEU A 40 14.83 -22.54 2.76
CA LEU A 40 13.94 -23.39 1.99
C LEU A 40 14.65 -24.68 1.57
N PRO A 41 13.91 -25.78 1.42
CA PRO A 41 14.41 -27.02 0.83
C PRO A 41 15.05 -26.78 -0.55
N THR A 42 15.91 -27.71 -0.99
CA THR A 42 16.47 -27.59 -2.34
C THR A 42 15.40 -27.84 -3.39
N VAL A 43 15.59 -27.28 -4.59
CA VAL A 43 14.69 -27.49 -5.73
C VAL A 43 14.50 -28.98 -6.02
N ARG A 44 15.54 -29.79 -5.84
CA ARG A 44 15.50 -31.24 -6.09
C ARG A 44 14.72 -31.98 -5.01
N ASP A 45 14.99 -31.68 -3.74
CA ASP A 45 14.33 -32.36 -2.62
C ASP A 45 12.83 -32.07 -2.64
N LEU A 46 12.45 -30.80 -2.83
CA LEU A 46 11.04 -30.42 -2.88
C LEU A 46 10.32 -30.96 -4.13
N ALA A 47 11.00 -31.05 -5.27
CA ALA A 47 10.43 -31.66 -6.47
C ALA A 47 10.16 -33.16 -6.27
N GLN A 48 11.05 -33.86 -5.57
CA GLN A 48 10.89 -35.27 -5.25
C GLN A 48 9.69 -35.49 -4.30
N GLU A 49 9.61 -34.74 -3.21
CA GLU A 49 8.48 -34.84 -2.26
C GLU A 49 7.13 -34.46 -2.89
N LEU A 50 7.12 -33.46 -3.77
CA LEU A 50 5.90 -33.04 -4.45
C LEU A 50 5.52 -33.91 -5.65
N GLY A 51 6.41 -34.80 -6.12
CA GLY A 51 6.20 -35.59 -7.34
C GLY A 51 6.10 -34.75 -8.61
N VAL A 52 6.76 -33.58 -8.66
CA VAL A 52 6.73 -32.66 -9.80
C VAL A 52 8.11 -32.54 -10.48
N SER A 53 8.15 -31.90 -11.64
CA SER A 53 9.43 -31.65 -12.32
C SER A 53 10.28 -30.63 -11.55
N VAL A 54 11.61 -30.77 -11.61
CA VAL A 54 12.57 -29.76 -11.12
C VAL A 54 12.31 -28.39 -11.76
N GLY A 55 11.88 -28.36 -13.02
CA GLY A 55 11.51 -27.13 -13.73
C GLY A 55 10.32 -26.39 -13.12
N THR A 56 9.35 -27.12 -12.58
CA THR A 56 8.18 -26.57 -11.88
C THR A 56 8.60 -25.80 -10.63
N ILE A 57 9.45 -26.41 -9.80
CA ILE A 57 9.97 -25.77 -8.58
C ILE A 57 10.92 -24.61 -8.93
N ALA A 58 11.75 -24.77 -9.96
CA ALA A 58 12.62 -23.70 -10.44
C ALA A 58 11.83 -22.47 -10.92
N GLN A 59 10.71 -22.68 -11.62
CA GLN A 59 9.81 -21.60 -12.02
C GLN A 59 9.14 -20.94 -10.81
N ALA A 60 8.63 -21.73 -9.85
CA ALA A 60 8.07 -21.17 -8.61
C ALA A 60 9.10 -20.34 -7.83
N TRP A 61 10.36 -20.79 -7.76
CA TRP A 61 11.45 -20.04 -7.12
C TRP A 61 11.80 -18.77 -7.89
N SER A 62 11.74 -18.80 -9.23
CA SER A 62 11.94 -17.59 -10.03
C SER A 62 10.86 -16.56 -9.72
N GLN A 63 9.59 -16.98 -9.66
CA GLN A 63 8.48 -16.10 -9.30
C GLN A 63 8.64 -15.52 -7.88
N LEU A 64 8.99 -16.34 -6.89
CA LEU A 64 9.24 -15.87 -5.52
C LEU A 64 10.41 -14.87 -5.45
N ARG A 65 11.44 -15.06 -6.28
CA ARG A 65 12.61 -14.19 -6.36
C ARG A 65 12.30 -12.88 -7.11
N GLU A 66 11.50 -12.94 -8.17
CA GLU A 66 10.95 -11.78 -8.86
C GLU A 66 10.10 -10.94 -7.90
N ARG A 67 9.35 -11.59 -7.01
CA ARG A 67 8.58 -10.95 -5.91
C ARG A 67 9.45 -10.47 -4.73
N GLY A 68 10.78 -10.66 -4.77
CA GLY A 68 11.69 -10.27 -3.69
C GLY A 68 11.49 -11.02 -2.37
N LEU A 69 10.82 -12.17 -2.38
CA LEU A 69 10.50 -12.95 -1.17
C LEU A 69 11.62 -13.93 -0.79
N VAL A 70 12.45 -14.32 -1.75
CA VAL A 70 13.53 -15.28 -1.54
C VAL A 70 14.78 -14.89 -2.33
N GLU A 71 15.94 -15.33 -1.83
CA GLU A 71 17.21 -15.24 -2.55
C GLU A 71 17.87 -16.61 -2.66
N THR A 72 18.54 -16.86 -3.79
CA THR A 72 19.35 -18.06 -3.99
C THR A 72 20.83 -17.70 -3.88
N ARG A 73 21.51 -18.22 -2.85
CA ARG A 73 22.97 -18.05 -2.68
C ARG A 73 23.71 -19.27 -3.23
N ARG A 74 24.79 -19.05 -4.00
CA ARG A 74 25.59 -20.11 -4.69
C ARG A 74 26.01 -21.30 -3.81
N ARG A 75 26.26 -21.10 -2.52
CA ARG A 75 26.61 -22.16 -1.55
C ARG A 75 25.69 -22.19 -0.32
N GLY A 76 24.61 -21.41 -0.32
CA GLY A 76 23.77 -21.16 0.86
C GLY A 76 22.37 -21.75 0.80
N GLY A 77 21.97 -22.32 -0.35
CA GLY A 77 20.58 -22.71 -0.60
C GLY A 77 19.71 -21.51 -0.94
N THR A 78 18.39 -21.71 -0.93
CA THR A 78 17.42 -20.62 -1.06
C THR A 78 16.98 -20.20 0.34
N ARG A 79 16.97 -18.91 0.63
CA ARG A 79 16.51 -18.38 1.90
C ARG A 79 15.38 -17.40 1.68
N VAL A 80 14.44 -17.39 2.61
CA VAL A 80 13.41 -16.37 2.71
C VAL A 80 14.11 -15.06 3.04
N LEU A 81 13.98 -14.07 2.16
CA LEU A 81 14.49 -12.74 2.43
C LEU A 81 13.71 -12.15 3.59
N PRO A 82 14.35 -11.34 4.46
CA PRO A 82 13.58 -10.37 5.22
C PRO A 82 12.86 -9.51 4.18
N ARG A 83 11.56 -9.75 3.99
CA ARG A 83 10.69 -8.79 3.33
C ARG A 83 10.99 -7.48 4.07
N PRO A 84 11.36 -6.38 3.40
CA PRO A 84 11.33 -5.10 4.08
C PRO A 84 9.90 -5.01 4.59
N ARG A 85 9.76 -5.20 5.91
CA ARG A 85 8.52 -4.83 6.56
C ARG A 85 8.48 -3.35 6.25
N ARG A 86 7.54 -2.91 5.41
CA ARG A 86 7.20 -1.49 5.35
C ARG A 86 6.64 -1.17 6.72
N ARG A 87 7.55 -0.94 7.65
CA ARG A 87 7.30 -0.52 9.01
C ARG A 87 7.39 0.99 8.99
N ALA A 88 6.64 1.59 9.89
CA ALA A 88 6.78 2.98 10.24
C ALA A 88 8.16 3.34 10.86
N GLU A 89 9.16 2.48 10.74
CA GLU A 89 10.49 2.57 11.34
C GLU A 89 11.58 2.79 10.26
N ASP A 90 11.23 2.71 8.96
CA ASP A 90 12.14 3.02 7.84
C ASP A 90 12.35 4.54 7.62
N PHE A 91 11.87 5.37 8.56
CA PHE A 91 11.83 6.82 8.46
C PHE A 91 13.01 7.48 9.16
N SER A 92 13.96 8.03 8.40
CA SER A 92 14.74 9.21 8.77
C SER A 92 15.67 9.68 7.64
N GLY A 93 15.69 10.99 7.37
CA GLY A 93 16.80 11.70 6.73
C GLY A 93 16.40 12.75 5.68
N PRO A 94 16.72 14.04 5.86
CA PRO A 94 16.34 15.14 4.96
C PRO A 94 17.09 15.15 3.61
N GLY A 95 16.43 15.67 2.55
CA GLY A 95 17.08 16.07 1.29
C GLY A 95 17.26 15.01 0.20
N SER A 96 16.53 13.89 0.27
CA SER A 96 16.52 12.86 -0.78
C SER A 96 15.23 12.91 -1.62
N PRO A 97 15.25 12.52 -2.91
CA PRO A 97 14.04 12.44 -3.75
C PRO A 97 12.92 11.66 -3.08
N LEU A 98 11.66 11.97 -3.41
CA LEU A 98 10.48 11.38 -2.78
C LEU A 98 10.58 9.85 -2.77
N LYS A 99 10.77 9.26 -1.57
CA LYS A 99 10.98 7.82 -1.43
C LYS A 99 9.67 7.05 -1.40
N ARG A 100 8.61 7.69 -0.91
CA ARG A 100 7.29 7.07 -0.72
C ARG A 100 6.16 8.04 -1.04
N MET A 101 5.16 7.54 -1.74
CA MET A 101 3.94 8.27 -2.10
C MET A 101 2.73 7.44 -1.69
N GLY A 102 1.87 8.00 -0.85
CA GLY A 102 0.62 7.39 -0.44
C GLY A 102 -0.58 8.27 -0.69
N LEU A 103 -1.76 7.73 -0.39
CA LEU A 103 -3.04 8.43 -0.48
C LEU A 103 -3.65 8.60 0.90
N LEU A 104 -4.36 9.70 1.12
CA LEU A 104 -5.28 9.86 2.24
C LEU A 104 -6.70 9.98 1.70
N ILE A 105 -7.58 9.09 2.16
CA ILE A 105 -8.96 8.98 1.69
C ILE A 105 -9.88 9.11 2.89
N SER A 106 -10.72 10.14 2.88
CA SER A 106 -11.73 10.38 3.92
C SER A 106 -13.16 10.09 3.45
N GLY A 107 -13.37 9.94 2.14
CA GLY A 107 -14.67 9.68 1.52
C GLY A 107 -14.60 9.88 0.01
N VAL A 108 -15.64 9.43 -0.68
CA VAL A 108 -15.85 9.60 -2.13
C VAL A 108 -17.33 9.86 -2.34
N SER A 109 -17.66 10.76 -3.26
CA SER A 109 -19.06 11.03 -3.61
C SER A 109 -19.65 9.88 -4.41
N GLY A 110 -20.90 9.52 -4.11
CA GLY A 110 -21.62 8.45 -4.77
C GLY A 110 -23.13 8.59 -4.60
N PRO A 111 -23.92 7.80 -5.35
CA PRO A 111 -25.39 7.87 -5.27
C PRO A 111 -25.95 7.44 -3.91
N ASP A 112 -25.19 6.65 -3.17
CA ASP A 112 -25.51 6.16 -1.83
C ASP A 112 -24.22 5.75 -1.09
N SER A 113 -24.31 5.58 0.23
CA SER A 113 -23.14 5.27 1.07
C SER A 113 -22.52 3.90 0.77
N SER A 114 -23.29 2.92 0.29
CA SER A 114 -22.74 1.61 -0.08
C SER A 114 -21.90 1.72 -1.34
N SER A 115 -22.40 2.44 -2.34
CA SER A 115 -21.68 2.72 -3.59
C SER A 115 -20.41 3.55 -3.34
N ALA A 116 -20.47 4.53 -2.44
CA ALA A 116 -19.31 5.31 -2.01
C ALA A 116 -18.23 4.46 -1.33
N LEU A 117 -18.61 3.56 -0.41
CA LEU A 117 -17.67 2.64 0.25
C LEU A 117 -17.03 1.66 -0.75
N GLU A 118 -17.79 1.15 -1.70
CA GLU A 118 -17.25 0.28 -2.75
C GLU A 118 -16.28 1.04 -3.67
N ALA A 119 -16.57 2.31 -4.00
CA ALA A 119 -15.67 3.17 -4.74
C ALA A 119 -14.34 3.40 -3.99
N VAL A 120 -14.38 3.63 -2.68
CA VAL A 120 -13.16 3.71 -1.84
C VAL A 120 -12.33 2.44 -1.98
N LEU A 121 -12.94 1.25 -1.92
CA LEU A 121 -12.22 -0.02 -2.07
C LEU A 121 -11.60 -0.17 -3.46
N ARG A 122 -12.30 0.25 -4.53
CA ARG A 122 -11.77 0.25 -5.90
C ARG A 122 -10.61 1.22 -6.06
N ILE A 123 -10.66 2.39 -5.45
CA ILE A 123 -9.56 3.37 -5.44
C ILE A 123 -8.33 2.78 -4.74
N VAL A 124 -8.49 2.10 -3.60
CA VAL A 124 -7.36 1.46 -2.89
C VAL A 124 -6.73 0.35 -3.74
N VAL A 125 -7.54 -0.49 -4.40
CA VAL A 125 -7.04 -1.50 -5.34
C VAL A 125 -6.29 -0.83 -6.50
N ARG A 126 -6.86 0.23 -7.08
CA ARG A 126 -6.22 0.94 -8.18
C ARG A 126 -4.89 1.58 -7.75
N ALA A 127 -4.83 2.13 -6.54
CA ALA A 127 -3.60 2.68 -5.99
C ALA A 127 -2.51 1.60 -5.86
N GLU A 128 -2.87 0.40 -5.42
CA GLU A 128 -1.94 -0.73 -5.39
C GLU A 128 -1.39 -1.08 -6.77
N GLU A 129 -2.27 -1.19 -7.78
CA GLU A 129 -1.92 -1.48 -9.17
C GLU A 129 -0.98 -0.43 -9.79
N LEU A 130 -1.15 0.84 -9.39
CA LEU A 130 -0.34 1.95 -9.86
C LEU A 130 0.99 2.13 -9.09
N GLY A 131 1.24 1.30 -8.08
CA GLY A 131 2.51 1.29 -7.36
C GLY A 131 2.55 2.17 -6.11
N PHE A 132 1.45 2.79 -5.69
CA PHE A 132 1.41 3.58 -4.45
C PHE A 132 1.89 2.77 -3.24
N ASP A 133 2.57 3.45 -2.32
CA ASP A 133 3.23 2.82 -1.18
C ASP A 133 2.26 2.55 -0.01
N ALA A 134 1.24 3.40 0.11
CA ALA A 134 0.30 3.40 1.22
C ALA A 134 -1.07 3.97 0.83
N ALA A 135 -2.13 3.43 1.44
CA ALA A 135 -3.46 4.03 1.47
C ALA A 135 -3.87 4.25 2.93
N CYS A 136 -4.07 5.50 3.29
CA CYS A 136 -4.54 5.93 4.59
C CYS A 136 -6.03 6.23 4.55
N LEU A 137 -6.79 5.58 5.42
CA LEU A 137 -8.21 5.89 5.60
C LEU A 137 -8.38 6.72 6.87
N ALA A 138 -9.05 7.86 6.71
CA ALA A 138 -9.39 8.79 7.78
C ALA A 138 -10.91 8.94 7.89
N THR A 139 -11.39 9.36 9.06
CA THR A 139 -12.80 9.66 9.23
C THR A 139 -13.17 10.92 8.45
N GLY A 140 -14.14 10.81 7.54
CA GLY A 140 -14.68 11.94 6.78
C GLY A 140 -15.73 12.73 7.57
N PRO A 141 -15.75 14.08 7.43
CA PRO A 141 -16.76 14.91 8.09
C PRO A 141 -18.15 14.71 7.47
N ASP A 142 -18.21 14.47 6.15
CA ASP A 142 -19.45 14.49 5.37
C ASP A 142 -20.34 13.26 5.58
N PRO A 143 -21.65 13.36 5.26
CA PRO A 143 -22.60 12.24 5.31
C PRO A 143 -22.10 10.98 4.61
N ASP A 144 -21.47 11.15 3.45
CA ASP A 144 -20.93 10.07 2.61
C ASP A 144 -19.45 9.76 2.89
N GLY A 145 -18.87 10.41 3.91
CA GLY A 145 -17.53 10.14 4.38
C GLY A 145 -17.40 8.81 5.10
N ILE A 146 -16.16 8.30 5.16
CA ILE A 146 -15.83 7.08 5.91
C ILE A 146 -16.09 7.35 7.40
N ARG A 147 -17.06 6.66 7.98
CA ARG A 147 -17.37 6.78 9.43
C ARG A 147 -16.53 5.87 10.30
N ALA A 148 -16.21 4.68 9.78
CA ALA A 148 -15.44 3.67 10.48
C ALA A 148 -14.31 3.16 9.56
N PRO A 149 -13.10 3.73 9.65
CA PRO A 149 -11.97 3.32 8.80
C PRO A 149 -11.58 1.86 8.97
N VAL A 150 -11.69 1.30 10.20
CA VAL A 150 -11.22 -0.06 10.52
C VAL A 150 -11.94 -1.15 9.71
N PRO A 151 -13.29 -1.22 9.63
CA PRO A 151 -13.98 -2.15 8.75
C PRO A 151 -13.61 -2.01 7.27
N VAL A 152 -13.42 -0.77 6.79
CA VAL A 152 -13.06 -0.52 5.38
C VAL A 152 -11.63 -0.98 5.10
N LEU A 153 -10.69 -0.74 6.02
CA LEU A 153 -9.32 -1.27 5.94
C LEU A 153 -9.31 -2.80 5.99
N ALA A 154 -10.18 -3.42 6.81
CA ALA A 154 -10.32 -4.88 6.84
C ALA A 154 -10.75 -5.42 5.47
N ALA A 155 -11.75 -4.81 4.82
CA ALA A 155 -12.16 -5.17 3.48
C ALA A 155 -11.04 -4.92 2.44
N ALA A 156 -10.38 -3.77 2.49
CA ALA A 156 -9.27 -3.43 1.61
C ALA A 156 -8.11 -4.42 1.75
N SER A 157 -7.83 -4.90 2.97
CA SER A 157 -6.77 -5.88 3.23
C SER A 157 -7.00 -7.22 2.52
N GLN A 158 -8.24 -7.58 2.23
CA GLN A 158 -8.57 -8.81 1.51
C GLN A 158 -8.55 -8.64 -0.01
N ARG A 159 -8.56 -7.40 -0.50
CA ARG A 159 -8.52 -7.06 -1.93
C ARG A 159 -7.14 -6.61 -2.41
N THR A 160 -6.20 -6.45 -1.48
CA THR A 160 -4.84 -5.96 -1.75
C THR A 160 -3.80 -6.82 -1.04
N CYS A 161 -2.56 -6.83 -1.52
CA CYS A 161 -1.52 -7.71 -1.00
C CYS A 161 -0.16 -7.04 -0.76
N ARG A 162 0.08 -5.87 -1.35
CA ARG A 162 1.34 -5.10 -1.34
C ARG A 162 1.19 -3.76 -0.62
N ILE A 163 0.16 -2.98 -0.94
CA ILE A 163 0.01 -1.61 -0.45
C ILE A 163 -0.08 -1.58 1.09
N GLY A 164 0.61 -0.63 1.70
CA GLY A 164 0.49 -0.34 3.13
C GLY A 164 -0.91 0.19 3.45
N LEU A 165 -1.48 -0.26 4.57
CA LEU A 165 -2.81 0.15 5.01
C LEU A 165 -2.68 0.97 6.29
N LEU A 166 -3.05 2.24 6.22
CA LEU A 166 -2.91 3.18 7.32
C LEU A 166 -4.28 3.52 7.90
N ALA A 167 -4.43 3.35 9.21
CA ALA A 167 -5.55 3.89 9.95
C ALA A 167 -5.15 5.23 10.57
N GLU A 168 -5.73 6.34 10.09
CA GLU A 168 -5.62 7.61 10.82
C GLU A 168 -6.59 7.59 11.99
N VAL A 169 -6.07 7.85 13.19
CA VAL A 169 -6.86 7.88 14.42
C VAL A 169 -6.78 9.27 15.04
N SER A 170 -7.93 9.81 15.46
CA SER A 170 -7.98 11.07 16.21
C SER A 170 -7.36 10.93 17.60
N ASP A 171 -6.81 12.01 18.15
CA ASP A 171 -6.21 12.01 19.49
C ASP A 171 -7.19 11.54 20.58
N SER A 172 -8.48 11.84 20.42
CA SER A 172 -9.54 11.40 21.34
C SER A 172 -9.77 9.88 21.35
N ALA A 173 -9.51 9.20 20.23
CA ALA A 173 -9.69 7.77 20.08
C ALA A 173 -8.47 6.96 20.54
N TRP A 174 -7.31 7.61 20.73
CA TRP A 174 -6.11 6.98 21.28
C TRP A 174 -6.20 6.68 22.78
N GLY A 175 -7.06 7.39 23.54
CA GLY A 175 -7.27 7.17 24.97
C GLY A 175 -5.98 7.18 25.82
N THR A 176 -6.10 6.89 27.11
CA THR A 176 -4.96 6.71 28.04
C THR A 176 -4.41 5.28 28.05
N ALA A 177 -4.90 4.40 27.17
CA ALA A 177 -4.59 2.98 27.19
C ALA A 177 -3.37 2.69 26.30
N GLN A 178 -2.40 1.97 26.87
CA GLN A 178 -1.20 1.49 26.17
C GLN A 178 -1.49 0.26 25.28
N GLU A 179 -2.75 -0.19 25.24
CA GLU A 179 -3.25 -1.32 24.45
C GLU A 179 -3.99 -0.83 23.21
N LEU A 180 -3.68 -1.42 22.05
CA LEU A 180 -4.42 -1.18 20.82
C LEU A 180 -5.86 -1.68 20.99
N PRO A 181 -6.90 -0.91 20.56
CA PRO A 181 -8.27 -1.42 20.48
C PRO A 181 -8.33 -2.81 19.83
N ALA A 182 -9.15 -3.72 20.37
CA ALA A 182 -9.25 -5.12 19.89
C ALA A 182 -9.50 -5.25 18.38
N ASP A 183 -10.21 -4.28 17.79
CA ASP A 183 -10.47 -4.23 16.35
C ASP A 183 -9.18 -4.00 15.53
N LEU A 184 -8.22 -3.23 16.05
CA LEU A 184 -6.92 -2.99 15.41
C LEU A 184 -5.99 -4.20 15.52
N GLU A 185 -6.08 -4.99 16.59
CA GLU A 185 -5.37 -6.27 16.69
C GLU A 185 -5.86 -7.25 15.62
N THR A 186 -7.18 -7.35 15.47
CA THR A 186 -7.82 -8.16 14.43
C THR A 186 -7.43 -7.67 13.04
N LEU A 187 -7.48 -6.36 12.81
CA LEU A 187 -7.07 -5.76 11.54
C LEU A 187 -5.60 -6.04 11.22
N SER A 188 -4.70 -5.96 12.21
CA SER A 188 -3.28 -6.27 12.03
C SER A 188 -3.05 -7.68 11.50
N LEU A 189 -3.81 -8.67 12.00
CA LEU A 189 -3.78 -10.04 11.52
C LEU A 189 -4.24 -10.14 10.06
N LEU A 190 -5.36 -9.47 9.72
CA LEU A 190 -5.89 -9.44 8.34
C LEU A 190 -4.93 -8.76 7.36
N CYS A 191 -4.28 -7.67 7.79
CA CYS A 191 -3.31 -6.92 6.98
C CYS A 191 -1.96 -7.63 6.83
N ARG A 192 -1.70 -8.72 7.57
CA ARG A 192 -0.44 -9.51 7.49
C ARG A 192 0.82 -8.66 7.60
N GLY A 193 0.81 -7.69 8.51
CA GLY A 193 1.94 -6.78 8.75
C GLY A 193 1.99 -5.55 7.83
N ARG A 194 0.95 -5.30 7.03
CA ARG A 194 0.78 -4.07 6.23
C ARG A 194 0.04 -2.95 6.97
N LEU A 195 -0.49 -3.22 8.17
CA LEU A 195 -1.20 -2.22 8.96
C LEU A 195 -0.21 -1.27 9.64
N THR A 196 -0.45 0.03 9.50
CA THR A 196 0.17 1.08 10.31
C THR A 196 -0.94 1.93 10.94
N VAL A 197 -0.78 2.31 12.20
CA VAL A 197 -1.68 3.25 12.87
C VAL A 197 -0.95 4.56 12.99
N ALA A 198 -1.53 5.62 12.42
CA ALA A 198 -0.94 6.95 12.40
C ALA A 198 -1.78 7.92 13.23
N ARG A 199 -1.12 8.82 13.93
CA ARG A 199 -1.79 9.97 14.53
C ARG A 199 -1.98 11.05 13.48
N ARG A 200 -3.09 11.79 13.56
CA ARG A 200 -3.30 12.96 12.71
C ARG A 200 -2.13 13.94 12.88
N GLY A 201 -1.58 14.41 11.76
CA GLY A 201 -0.42 15.32 11.73
C GLY A 201 0.95 14.63 11.86
N GLN A 202 1.01 13.29 11.91
CA GLN A 202 2.28 12.55 11.91
C GLN A 202 2.93 12.47 10.52
N HIS A 203 2.14 12.57 9.44
CA HIS A 203 2.61 12.53 8.06
C HIS A 203 2.39 13.87 7.37
N VAL A 204 3.25 14.20 6.40
CA VAL A 204 3.02 15.33 5.51
C VAL A 204 1.85 14.98 4.59
N VAL A 205 0.75 15.71 4.75
CA VAL A 205 -0.45 15.56 3.93
C VAL A 205 -0.59 16.80 3.05
N ARG A 206 -0.77 16.60 1.75
CA ARG A 206 -1.01 17.68 0.78
C ARG A 206 -2.13 17.28 -0.15
N THR A 207 -2.85 18.27 -0.65
CA THR A 207 -3.86 18.04 -1.68
C THR A 207 -3.34 18.60 -2.98
N ALA A 208 -3.21 17.72 -3.98
CA ALA A 208 -2.75 18.07 -5.30
C ALA A 208 -3.81 17.66 -6.33
N LEU A 209 -4.18 18.60 -7.18
CA LEU A 209 -5.20 18.47 -8.21
C LEU A 209 -4.58 18.81 -9.57
N PRO A 210 -3.79 17.90 -10.15
CA PRO A 210 -3.22 18.11 -11.47
C PRO A 210 -4.32 18.25 -12.54
N THR A 211 -4.08 19.14 -13.48
CA THR A 211 -5.02 19.46 -14.57
C THR A 211 -4.45 19.14 -15.95
N ASP A 212 -3.27 18.51 -16.04
CA ASP A 212 -2.56 18.31 -17.31
C ASP A 212 -3.41 17.58 -18.36
N THR A 213 -4.23 16.61 -17.93
CA THR A 213 -5.17 15.89 -18.80
C THR A 213 -6.63 16.02 -18.38
N ALA A 214 -6.93 16.96 -17.47
CA ALA A 214 -8.29 17.18 -17.01
C ALA A 214 -9.18 17.74 -18.13
N SER A 215 -10.42 17.27 -18.19
CA SER A 215 -11.42 17.91 -19.05
C SER A 215 -11.83 19.28 -18.47
N PRO A 216 -12.39 20.20 -19.29
CA PRO A 216 -12.86 21.51 -18.80
C PRO A 216 -13.94 21.45 -17.72
N GLU A 217 -14.61 20.29 -17.56
CA GLU A 217 -15.58 20.07 -16.49
C GLU A 217 -14.90 19.61 -15.21
N GLN A 218 -13.91 18.72 -15.31
CA GLN A 218 -13.09 18.28 -14.18
C GLN A 218 -12.25 19.42 -13.63
N GLU A 219 -11.64 20.22 -14.49
CA GLU A 219 -10.87 21.40 -14.08
C GLU A 219 -11.75 22.40 -13.29
N ARG A 220 -13.00 22.61 -13.71
CA ARG A 220 -13.96 23.42 -12.95
C ARG A 220 -14.23 22.82 -11.57
N ARG A 221 -14.54 21.52 -11.49
CA ARG A 221 -14.74 20.85 -10.20
C ARG A 221 -13.51 20.92 -9.30
N PHE A 222 -12.32 20.71 -9.83
CA PHE A 222 -11.07 20.78 -9.07
C PHE A 222 -10.82 22.18 -8.52
N ASN A 223 -11.08 23.22 -9.31
CA ASN A 223 -10.97 24.60 -8.85
C ASN A 223 -12.01 24.96 -7.78
N ASP A 224 -13.25 24.47 -7.92
CA ASP A 224 -14.29 24.67 -6.91
C ASP A 224 -13.90 24.02 -5.58
N VAL A 225 -13.44 22.77 -5.63
CA VAL A 225 -12.94 22.02 -4.46
C VAL A 225 -11.71 22.71 -3.84
N ALA A 226 -10.75 23.14 -4.66
CA ALA A 226 -9.55 23.83 -4.19
C ALA A 226 -9.87 25.14 -3.46
N ALA A 227 -10.92 25.85 -3.90
CA ALA A 227 -11.34 27.10 -3.27
C ALA A 227 -12.00 26.89 -1.90
N GLU A 228 -12.63 25.72 -1.67
CA GLU A 228 -13.27 25.36 -0.41
C GLU A 228 -12.31 24.67 0.57
N GLU A 229 -11.14 24.23 0.12
CA GLU A 229 -10.20 23.50 0.95
C GLU A 229 -9.34 24.42 1.85
N PRO A 230 -9.48 24.35 3.18
CA PRO A 230 -8.82 25.28 4.10
C PRO A 230 -7.29 25.06 4.22
N ALA A 231 -6.77 23.93 3.74
CA ALA A 231 -5.37 23.56 3.81
C ALA A 231 -4.53 24.02 2.60
N GLY A 232 -5.13 24.72 1.63
CA GLY A 232 -4.45 25.22 0.44
C GLY A 232 -4.16 24.13 -0.58
N ALA A 233 -5.20 23.69 -1.28
CA ALA A 233 -5.06 22.73 -2.38
C ALA A 233 -4.18 23.29 -3.50
N LEU A 234 -3.26 22.48 -4.02
CA LEU A 234 -2.44 22.84 -5.17
C LEU A 234 -3.17 22.38 -6.44
N THR A 235 -3.56 23.33 -7.29
CA THR A 235 -4.24 23.06 -8.57
C THR A 235 -3.45 23.68 -9.71
N GLY A 236 -3.33 22.97 -10.83
CA GLY A 236 -2.54 23.43 -11.97
C GLY A 236 -1.85 22.30 -12.71
N LEU A 237 -0.79 22.63 -13.47
CA LEU A 237 0.03 21.63 -14.14
C LEU A 237 0.91 20.90 -13.14
N SER A 238 1.20 19.63 -13.41
CA SER A 238 2.01 18.79 -12.51
C SER A 238 3.39 19.37 -12.21
N ASP A 239 4.03 20.03 -13.18
CA ASP A 239 5.35 20.66 -12.97
C ASP A 239 5.27 21.87 -12.03
N ASP A 240 4.24 22.71 -12.17
CA ASP A 240 4.02 23.87 -11.30
C ASP A 240 3.71 23.42 -9.86
N ILE A 241 2.86 22.39 -9.71
CA ILE A 241 2.55 21.79 -8.41
C ILE A 241 3.82 21.18 -7.78
N ALA A 242 4.68 20.52 -8.58
CA ALA A 242 5.93 19.95 -8.09
C ALA A 242 6.89 21.03 -7.58
N ASP A 243 7.03 22.12 -8.32
CA ASP A 243 7.89 23.26 -7.94
C ASP A 243 7.41 23.89 -6.63
N GLU A 244 6.10 24.04 -6.43
CA GLU A 244 5.52 24.55 -5.19
C GLU A 244 5.75 23.59 -4.02
N LEU A 245 5.52 22.29 -4.20
CA LEU A 245 5.78 21.28 -3.18
C LEU A 245 7.26 21.24 -2.78
N LEU A 246 8.19 21.36 -3.74
CA LEU A 246 9.62 21.36 -3.46
C LEU A 246 10.07 22.60 -2.68
N GLN A 247 9.31 23.70 -2.74
CA GLN A 247 9.55 24.92 -1.95
C GLN A 247 8.94 24.86 -0.55
N ASP A 248 8.02 23.93 -0.29
CA ASP A 248 7.39 23.73 1.01
C ASP A 248 8.38 23.09 2.01
N PRO A 249 8.73 23.77 3.12
CA PRO A 249 9.68 23.25 4.10
C PRO A 249 9.24 21.94 4.77
N GLU A 250 7.94 21.73 4.97
CA GLU A 250 7.43 20.49 5.57
C GLU A 250 7.63 19.33 4.60
N TYR A 251 7.33 19.54 3.31
CA TYR A 251 7.57 18.55 2.26
C TYR A 251 9.06 18.29 2.05
N ALA A 252 9.89 19.33 1.91
CA ALA A 252 11.32 19.20 1.66
C ALA A 252 12.09 18.53 2.82
N SER A 253 11.56 18.62 4.04
CA SER A 253 12.08 17.91 5.21
C SER A 253 11.65 16.44 5.26
N GLY A 254 10.58 16.08 4.54
CA GLY A 254 9.98 14.76 4.47
C GLY A 254 10.54 13.90 3.32
N GLY A 255 10.67 12.60 3.55
CA GLY A 255 10.95 11.62 2.49
C GLY A 255 9.67 10.97 1.93
N GLU A 256 8.50 11.41 2.38
CA GLU A 256 7.20 10.83 2.09
C GLU A 256 6.10 11.89 2.06
N VAL A 257 5.04 11.61 1.31
CA VAL A 257 3.83 12.44 1.25
C VAL A 257 2.59 11.55 1.14
N LEU A 258 1.52 11.94 1.81
CA LEU A 258 0.18 11.45 1.55
C LEU A 258 -0.58 12.50 0.75
N PHE A 259 -0.95 12.16 -0.48
CA PHE A 259 -1.86 13.00 -1.26
C PHE A 259 -3.29 12.75 -0.79
N ALA A 260 -3.90 13.76 -0.19
CA ALA A 260 -5.29 13.69 0.21
C ALA A 260 -6.19 13.79 -1.03
N LEU A 261 -7.17 12.89 -1.11
CA LEU A 261 -8.27 13.01 -2.05
C LEU A 261 -9.34 13.90 -1.40
N PRO A 262 -9.67 15.05 -2.00
CA PRO A 262 -10.69 15.91 -1.43
C PRO A 262 -12.03 15.20 -1.29
N PRO A 263 -12.78 15.46 -0.22
CA PRO A 263 -14.14 14.97 -0.11
C PRO A 263 -15.02 15.57 -1.23
N GLY A 264 -16.06 14.84 -1.62
CA GLY A 264 -17.01 15.29 -2.65
C GLY A 264 -16.61 14.96 -4.08
N LEU A 265 -15.37 14.53 -4.34
CA LEU A 265 -14.99 14.00 -5.66
C LEU A 265 -15.64 12.64 -5.91
N GLU A 266 -16.05 12.42 -7.16
CA GLU A 266 -16.55 11.13 -7.62
C GLU A 266 -15.39 10.15 -7.86
N GLU A 267 -15.71 8.87 -7.99
CA GLU A 267 -14.72 7.82 -8.27
C GLU A 267 -13.91 8.11 -9.53
N ALA A 268 -14.56 8.54 -10.62
CA ALA A 268 -13.87 8.82 -11.88
C ALA A 268 -12.80 9.90 -11.74
N ASP A 269 -13.09 10.94 -10.96
CA ASP A 269 -12.17 12.04 -10.67
C ASP A 269 -11.01 11.57 -9.79
N CYS A 270 -11.29 10.76 -8.76
CA CYS A 270 -10.26 10.15 -7.92
C CYS A 270 -9.30 9.27 -8.75
N LEU A 271 -9.85 8.40 -9.62
CA LEU A 271 -9.04 7.52 -10.48
C LEU A 271 -8.19 8.32 -11.49
N HIS A 272 -8.72 9.43 -12.00
CA HIS A 272 -7.97 10.36 -12.84
C HIS A 272 -6.79 10.97 -12.07
N LEU A 273 -7.03 11.50 -10.86
CA LEU A 273 -5.97 12.04 -10.01
C LEU A 273 -4.88 11.00 -9.73
N LEU A 274 -5.25 9.76 -9.38
CA LEU A 274 -4.30 8.68 -9.17
C LEU A 274 -3.39 8.44 -10.40
N ALA A 275 -3.94 8.52 -11.61
CA ALA A 275 -3.18 8.37 -12.84
C ALA A 275 -2.21 9.55 -13.07
N GLU A 276 -2.66 10.79 -12.86
CA GLU A 276 -1.82 11.98 -13.01
C GLU A 276 -0.71 12.02 -11.96
N LEU A 277 -1.03 11.69 -10.70
CA LEU A 277 -0.07 11.58 -9.61
C LEU A 277 1.05 10.58 -9.92
N THR A 278 0.72 9.44 -10.54
CA THR A 278 1.70 8.39 -10.81
C THR A 278 2.49 8.60 -12.10
N THR A 279 1.89 9.23 -13.11
CA THR A 279 2.51 9.37 -14.43
C THR A 279 3.22 10.70 -14.65
N ARG A 280 2.88 11.74 -13.89
CA ARG A 280 3.42 13.10 -14.04
C ARG A 280 3.99 13.65 -12.74
N LEU A 281 3.13 13.90 -11.74
CA LEU A 281 3.56 14.61 -10.52
C LEU A 281 4.59 13.81 -9.72
N GLY A 282 4.34 12.53 -9.47
CA GLY A 282 5.26 11.64 -8.77
C GLY A 282 6.65 11.60 -9.41
N PRO A 283 6.77 11.33 -10.72
CA PRO A 283 8.03 11.43 -11.45
C PRO A 283 8.71 12.80 -11.36
N ALA A 284 7.96 13.91 -11.44
CA ALA A 284 8.50 15.27 -11.26
C ALA A 284 9.08 15.47 -9.85
N LEU A 285 8.50 14.84 -8.83
CA LEU A 285 8.98 14.80 -7.45
C LEU A 285 10.11 13.75 -7.21
N GLY A 286 10.53 13.06 -8.26
CA GLY A 286 11.57 12.02 -8.20
C GLY A 286 11.09 10.67 -7.65
N TRP A 287 9.79 10.48 -7.46
CA TRP A 287 9.20 9.20 -7.06
C TRP A 287 9.16 8.23 -8.24
N LYS A 288 9.32 6.95 -7.94
CA LYS A 288 9.16 5.85 -8.89
C LYS A 288 8.32 4.76 -8.25
N PRO A 289 7.34 4.20 -8.95
CA PRO A 289 6.58 3.06 -8.44
C PRO A 289 7.52 1.88 -8.22
N GLU A 290 7.46 1.28 -7.02
CA GLU A 290 8.11 -0.01 -6.78
C GLU A 290 7.26 -1.11 -7.45
N ALA A 291 7.88 -1.79 -8.42
CA ALA A 291 7.31 -2.92 -9.15
C ALA A 291 7.17 -4.18 -8.28
#